data_AF-A0A8K1LCS7-F1
#
_entry.id   AF-A0A8K1LCS7-F1
#
_cell.length_a   1.000
_cell.length_b   1.000
_cell.length_c   1.000
_cell.angle_alpha   90.00
_cell.angle_beta   90.00
_cell.angle_gamma   90.00
#
_symmetry.space_group_name_H-M   'P 1'
#
loop_
_entity.id
_entity.type
_entity.pdbx_description
1 polymer ?
#
loop_
_entity_poly.entity_id
_entity_poly.type
_entity_poly.pdbx_seq_one_letter_code
_entity_poly.pdbx_strand_id
1 'polypeptide(L)'
;MEIRTMTKLLLLGLSLVLCIGVAQALQCHVCRYKLPVVGCLWGANVTTCERREKCAVIRASLGKATIYYQQGCTSALNCGRERASDTESRLSSRYSCCETDLCNRDWGTDGSG
;
A
#
# COMPACT_ATOMS: atom_id res chain seq x y z
N MET A 1 14.98 49.08 19.67
CA MET A 1 14.69 48.69 18.27
C MET A 1 14.83 47.17 18.03
N GLU A 2 15.33 46.40 19.00
CA GLU A 2 15.68 44.97 18.84
C GLU A 2 14.53 43.97 19.06
N ILE A 3 13.52 44.33 19.86
CA ILE A 3 12.39 43.42 20.18
C ILE A 3 11.54 43.15 18.93
N ARG A 4 11.37 44.17 18.07
CA ARG A 4 10.60 44.07 16.81
C ARG A 4 11.23 43.13 15.79
N THR A 5 12.55 42.96 15.80
CA THR A 5 13.29 42.08 14.88
C THR A 5 13.21 40.62 15.32
N MET A 6 13.30 40.34 16.62
CA MET A 6 13.13 39.00 17.18
C MET A 6 11.73 38.43 16.93
N THR A 7 10.66 39.20 17.13
CA THR A 7 9.29 38.74 16.89
C THR A 7 9.04 38.40 15.43
N LYS A 8 9.62 39.15 14.50
CA LYS A 8 9.53 38.89 13.05
C LYS A 8 10.27 37.61 12.65
N LEU A 9 11.46 37.38 13.22
CA LEU A 9 12.23 36.15 13.00
C LEU A 9 11.49 34.92 13.56
N LEU A 10 10.88 35.03 14.73
CA LEU A 10 10.06 33.97 15.32
C LEU A 10 8.83 33.66 14.46
N LEU A 11 8.12 34.68 13.98
CA LEU A 11 6.94 34.50 13.11
C LEU A 11 7.30 33.89 11.75
N LEU A 12 8.41 34.34 11.14
CA LEU A 12 8.93 33.74 9.91
C LEU A 12 9.33 32.27 10.12
N GLY A 13 10.04 31.97 11.21
CA GLY A 13 10.39 30.59 11.58
C GLY A 13 9.17 29.70 11.79
N LEU A 14 8.15 30.18 12.50
CA LEU A 14 6.92 29.43 12.77
C LEU A 14 6.11 29.14 11.50
N SER A 15 6.04 30.10 10.57
CA SER A 15 5.36 29.93 9.28
C SER A 15 6.03 28.88 8.39
N LEU A 16 7.37 28.79 8.43
CA LEU A 16 8.13 27.80 7.67
C LEU A 16 7.91 26.37 8.21
N VAL A 17 7.80 26.22 9.53
CA VAL A 17 7.55 24.92 10.18
C VAL A 17 6.13 24.42 9.92
N LEU A 18 5.12 25.30 9.88
CA LEU A 18 3.73 24.92 9.61
C LEU A 18 3.48 24.37 8.19
N CYS A 19 4.33 24.71 7.21
CA CYS A 19 4.22 24.22 5.84
C CYS A 19 4.72 22.78 5.65
N ILE A 20 5.34 22.18 6.67
CA ILE A 20 5.73 20.77 6.65
C ILE A 20 4.48 19.96 7.00
N GLY A 21 3.57 19.84 6.03
CA GLY A 21 2.38 19.01 6.17
C GLY A 21 2.77 17.61 6.62
N VAL A 22 2.20 17.16 7.74
CA VAL A 22 2.37 15.80 8.25
C VAL A 22 1.72 14.86 7.24
N ALA A 23 2.52 14.36 6.30
CA ALA A 23 2.10 13.26 5.45
C ALA A 23 2.02 12.03 6.35
N GLN A 24 0.82 11.70 6.83
CA GLN A 24 0.58 10.42 7.49
C GLN A 24 0.96 9.31 6.51
N ALA A 25 1.91 8.48 6.92
CA ALA A 25 2.40 7.41 6.08
C ALA A 25 1.46 6.21 6.23
N LEU A 26 0.84 5.80 5.11
CA LEU A 26 -0.14 4.72 5.05
C LEU A 26 0.48 3.40 5.52
N GLN A 27 -0.19 2.67 6.40
CA GLN A 27 0.20 1.33 6.85
C GLN A 27 -0.62 0.25 6.16
N CYS A 28 0.00 -0.85 5.75
CA CYS A 28 -0.66 -1.95 5.06
C CYS A 28 -0.20 -3.31 5.59
N HIS A 29 -1.08 -4.32 5.50
CA HIS A 29 -0.67 -5.70 5.74
C HIS A 29 0.25 -6.19 4.64
N VAL A 30 1.27 -6.95 5.03
CA VAL A 30 2.18 -7.66 4.14
C VAL A 30 1.92 -9.15 4.25
N CYS A 31 1.91 -9.81 3.10
CA CYS A 31 2.01 -11.25 3.00
C CYS A 31 2.55 -11.60 1.62
N ARG A 32 3.67 -12.33 1.54
CA ARG A 32 4.27 -12.70 0.25
C ARG A 32 3.52 -13.85 -0.42
N TYR A 33 2.96 -14.76 0.38
CA TYR A 33 2.22 -15.92 -0.10
C TYR A 33 1.03 -16.20 0.84
N LYS A 34 -0.15 -15.71 0.45
CA LYS A 34 -1.43 -16.01 1.11
C LYS A 34 -2.16 -17.05 0.28
N LEU A 35 -2.28 -18.27 0.80
CA LEU A 35 -3.10 -19.30 0.18
C LEU A 35 -4.57 -19.11 0.58
N PRO A 36 -5.54 -19.34 -0.33
CA PRO A 36 -6.96 -19.12 -0.04
C PRO A 36 -7.48 -19.83 1.21
N VAL A 37 -6.97 -21.03 1.50
CA VAL A 37 -7.47 -21.88 2.62
C VAL A 37 -6.56 -21.84 3.85
N VAL A 38 -5.24 -21.69 3.65
CA VAL A 38 -4.24 -21.77 4.73
C VAL A 38 -3.92 -20.39 5.32
N GLY A 39 -4.31 -19.31 4.64
CA GLY A 39 -3.95 -17.95 5.04
C GLY A 39 -2.51 -17.61 4.66
N CYS A 40 -1.88 -16.70 5.40
CA CYS A 40 -0.55 -16.21 5.09
C CYS A 40 0.54 -17.20 5.52
N LEU A 41 1.32 -17.72 4.57
CA LEU A 41 2.43 -18.63 4.84
C LEU A 41 3.71 -17.90 5.20
N TRP A 42 3.94 -16.71 4.61
CA TRP A 42 5.20 -15.99 4.81
C TRP A 42 5.01 -14.47 4.71
N GLY A 43 5.63 -13.76 5.66
CA GLY A 43 5.73 -12.31 5.65
C GLY A 43 4.53 -11.59 6.25
N ALA A 44 3.72 -12.28 7.08
CA ALA A 44 2.60 -11.71 7.82
C ALA A 44 3.10 -10.61 8.77
N ASN A 45 3.02 -9.36 8.32
CA ASN A 45 3.42 -8.19 9.09
C ASN A 45 2.62 -6.97 8.65
N VAL A 46 2.95 -5.79 9.20
CA VAL A 46 2.54 -4.48 8.74
C VAL A 46 3.76 -3.76 8.17
N THR A 47 3.57 -3.00 7.10
CA THR A 47 4.59 -2.11 6.55
C THR A 47 4.03 -0.72 6.37
N THR A 48 4.90 0.28 6.43
CA THR A 48 4.60 1.65 6.05
C THR A 48 4.88 1.83 4.56
N CYS A 49 3.95 2.40 3.81
CA CYS A 49 4.09 2.67 2.39
C CYS A 49 4.75 4.03 2.12
N GLU A 50 5.39 4.14 0.96
CA GLU A 50 5.97 5.39 0.48
C GLU A 50 4.90 6.36 -0.03
N ARG A 51 5.35 7.60 -0.32
CA ARG A 51 4.48 8.59 -0.96
C ARG A 51 3.99 8.05 -2.31
N ARG A 52 2.69 8.17 -2.55
CA ARG A 52 1.99 7.72 -3.79
C ARG A 52 1.86 6.21 -3.95
N GLU A 53 2.16 5.45 -2.91
CA GLU A 53 1.78 4.05 -2.82
C GLU A 53 0.40 3.88 -2.18
N LYS A 54 -0.20 2.70 -2.40
CA LYS A 54 -1.48 2.27 -1.83
C LYS A 54 -1.34 0.85 -1.29
N CYS A 55 -2.21 0.48 -0.34
CA CYS A 55 -2.33 -0.91 0.05
C CYS A 55 -2.87 -1.72 -1.12
N ALA A 56 -2.32 -2.91 -1.34
CA ALA A 56 -2.70 -3.78 -2.43
C ALA A 56 -2.91 -5.21 -1.98
N VAL A 57 -3.79 -5.89 -2.72
CA VAL A 57 -3.87 -7.33 -2.83
C VAL A 57 -3.65 -7.73 -4.29
N ILE A 58 -2.66 -8.58 -4.52
CA ILE A 58 -2.26 -9.05 -5.84
C ILE A 58 -2.69 -10.51 -5.96
N ARG A 59 -3.62 -10.79 -6.87
CA ARG A 59 -4.10 -12.15 -7.15
C ARG A 59 -3.25 -12.76 -8.26
N ALA A 60 -2.51 -13.82 -7.97
CA ALA A 60 -1.78 -14.61 -8.96
C ALA A 60 -2.65 -15.77 -9.45
N SER A 61 -2.86 -15.88 -10.77
CA SER A 61 -3.74 -16.87 -11.38
C SER A 61 -3.06 -17.62 -12.52
N LEU A 62 -3.36 -18.91 -12.65
CA LEU A 62 -3.02 -19.73 -13.81
C LEU A 62 -4.31 -20.01 -14.58
N GLY A 63 -4.52 -19.31 -15.69
CA GLY A 63 -5.80 -19.30 -16.38
C GLY A 63 -6.92 -18.77 -15.47
N LYS A 64 -7.91 -19.61 -15.16
CA LYS A 64 -9.02 -19.26 -14.26
C LYS A 64 -8.77 -19.62 -12.78
N ALA A 65 -7.73 -20.40 -12.49
CA ALA A 65 -7.46 -20.86 -11.13
C ALA A 65 -6.61 -19.83 -10.39
N THR A 66 -7.06 -19.40 -9.20
CA THR A 66 -6.23 -18.57 -8.30
C THR A 66 -5.26 -19.46 -7.55
N ILE A 67 -3.96 -19.18 -7.67
CA ILE A 67 -2.90 -19.99 -7.04
C ILE A 67 -2.58 -19.43 -5.65
N TYR A 68 -2.35 -18.12 -5.55
CA TYR A 68 -2.08 -17.43 -4.29
C TYR A 68 -2.38 -15.94 -4.40
N TYR A 69 -2.43 -15.28 -3.24
CA TYR A 69 -2.49 -13.84 -3.12
C TYR A 69 -1.22 -13.29 -2.49
N GLN A 70 -0.90 -12.04 -2.80
CA GLN A 70 0.10 -11.25 -2.10
C GLN A 70 -0.54 -9.98 -1.54
N GLN A 71 -0.04 -9.50 -0.41
CA GLN A 71 -0.46 -8.27 0.23
C GLN A 71 0.77 -7.38 0.48
N GLY A 72 0.61 -6.06 0.31
CA GLY A 72 1.67 -5.10 0.60
C GLY A 72 1.36 -3.71 0.04
N CYS A 73 2.40 -2.90 -0.12
CA CYS A 73 2.32 -1.61 -0.80
C CYS A 73 2.57 -1.79 -2.30
N THR A 74 1.91 -0.97 -3.12
CA THR A 74 2.24 -0.85 -4.55
C THR A 74 2.04 0.57 -5.02
N SER A 75 2.70 0.94 -6.12
CA SER A 75 2.44 2.21 -6.81
C SER A 75 0.96 2.33 -7.17
N ALA A 76 0.35 3.49 -6.91
CA ALA A 76 -1.03 3.79 -7.32
C ALA A 76 -1.29 3.52 -8.82
N LEU A 77 -0.25 3.59 -9.66
CA LEU A 77 -0.34 3.30 -11.09
C LEU A 77 -0.62 1.83 -11.39
N ASN A 78 -0.34 0.91 -10.47
CA ASN A 78 -0.64 -0.52 -10.64
C ASN A 78 -2.09 -0.88 -10.30
N CYS A 79 -2.81 -0.01 -9.60
CA CYS A 79 -4.15 -0.31 -9.09
C CYS A 79 -5.14 -0.55 -10.23
N GLY A 80 -5.87 -1.67 -10.17
CA GLY A 80 -6.81 -2.10 -11.21
C GLY A 80 -6.15 -2.73 -12.44
N ARG A 81 -4.81 -2.74 -12.53
CA ARG A 81 -4.11 -3.36 -13.65
C ARG A 81 -4.10 -4.87 -13.54
N GLU A 82 -4.11 -5.49 -14.70
CA GLU A 82 -3.81 -6.90 -14.88
C GLU A 82 -2.49 -7.02 -15.64
N ARG A 83 -1.52 -7.71 -15.05
CA ARG A 83 -0.28 -8.08 -15.71
C ARG A 83 -0.47 -9.46 -16.33
N ALA A 84 -0.25 -9.53 -17.63
CA ALA A 84 -0.25 -10.78 -18.36
C ALA A 84 0.84 -11.72 -17.83
N SER A 85 0.62 -13.00 -18.06
CA SER A 85 1.57 -14.07 -17.81
C SER A 85 2.97 -13.73 -18.33
N ASP A 86 3.98 -13.76 -17.46
CA ASP A 86 5.36 -13.80 -17.92
C ASP A 86 5.73 -15.21 -18.42
N THR A 87 6.80 -15.29 -19.22
CA THR A 87 7.25 -16.55 -19.85
C THR A 87 7.79 -17.57 -18.85
N GLU A 88 8.21 -17.12 -17.66
CA GLU A 88 8.79 -17.94 -16.60
C GLU A 88 7.73 -18.61 -15.72
N SER A 89 6.78 -17.85 -15.18
CA SER A 89 5.84 -18.36 -14.17
C SER A 89 4.49 -18.80 -14.75
N ARG A 90 4.17 -18.37 -15.97
CA ARG A 90 2.86 -18.57 -16.60
C ARG A 90 1.68 -17.94 -15.84
N LEU A 91 1.93 -17.11 -14.83
CA LEU A 91 0.91 -16.56 -13.93
C LEU A 91 0.50 -15.15 -14.35
N SER A 92 -0.81 -14.93 -14.48
CA SER A 92 -1.35 -13.57 -14.57
C SER A 92 -1.52 -12.97 -13.17
N SER A 93 -1.35 -11.65 -13.04
CA SER A 93 -1.45 -10.94 -11.76
C SER A 93 -2.44 -9.79 -11.84
N ARG A 94 -3.47 -9.79 -10.99
CA ARG A 94 -4.45 -8.70 -10.90
C ARG A 94 -4.30 -7.92 -9.60
N TYR A 95 -4.26 -6.59 -9.70
CA TYR A 95 -3.99 -5.68 -8.59
C TYR A 95 -5.28 -5.01 -8.11
N SER A 96 -5.65 -5.23 -6.86
CA SER A 96 -6.76 -4.54 -6.17
C SER A 96 -6.18 -3.67 -5.06
N CYS A 97 -6.59 -2.40 -4.98
CA CYS A 97 -6.02 -1.43 -4.04
C CYS A 97 -7.07 -0.78 -3.14
N CYS A 98 -6.61 -0.29 -1.98
CA CYS A 98 -7.38 0.51 -1.04
C CYS A 98 -6.46 1.54 -0.35
N GLU A 99 -7.04 2.57 0.27
CA GLU A 99 -6.31 3.79 0.65
C GLU A 99 -6.29 4.12 2.15
N THR A 100 -6.92 3.28 2.98
CA THR A 100 -6.98 3.46 4.44
C THR A 100 -6.01 2.51 5.15
N ASP A 101 -5.58 2.86 6.36
CA ASP A 101 -4.65 2.03 7.11
C ASP A 101 -5.18 0.60 7.29
N LEU A 102 -4.31 -0.37 7.01
CA LEU A 102 -4.53 -1.80 7.17
C LEU A 102 -5.74 -2.34 6.39
N CYS A 103 -6.22 -1.60 5.39
CA CYS A 103 -7.43 -1.95 4.66
C CYS A 103 -7.34 -3.30 3.95
N ASN A 104 -6.16 -3.73 3.53
CA ASN A 104 -5.98 -4.93 2.72
C ASN A 104 -6.05 -6.26 3.48
N ARG A 105 -6.66 -6.34 4.67
CA ARG A 105 -6.73 -7.55 5.53
C ARG A 105 -7.61 -8.66 4.95
N ASP A 106 -8.88 -8.34 4.66
CA ASP A 106 -9.96 -9.33 4.47
C ASP A 106 -10.18 -9.74 3.01
N TRP A 107 -9.31 -9.31 2.11
CA TRP A 107 -9.37 -9.74 0.71
C TRP A 107 -9.05 -11.24 0.61
N GLY A 108 -10.03 -12.01 0.10
CA GLY A 108 -9.93 -13.45 -0.16
C GLY A 108 -10.89 -14.34 0.64
N THR A 109 -11.74 -13.78 1.53
CA THR A 109 -12.81 -14.55 2.21
C THR A 109 -14.14 -14.56 1.48
N ASP A 110 -14.27 -13.77 0.41
CA ASP A 110 -15.55 -13.64 -0.28
C ASP A 110 -15.63 -14.58 -1.47
N GLY A 111 -16.25 -15.74 -1.23
CA GLY A 111 -17.21 -16.24 -2.19
C GLY A 111 -18.34 -15.21 -2.30
N SER A 112 -18.27 -14.30 -3.26
CA SER A 112 -19.36 -13.40 -3.64
C SER A 112 -19.12 -12.87 -5.05
N GLY A 113 -19.76 -13.53 -6.02
CA GLY A 113 -19.73 -13.22 -7.45
C GLY A 113 -19.45 -14.44 -8.30
#